data_AF-A0AAX1WRV0-F1
#
_entry.id   AF-A0AAX1WRV0-F1
#
_cell.length_a   1.000
_cell.length_b   1.000
_cell.length_c   1.000
_cell.angle_alpha   90.00
_cell.angle_beta   90.00
_cell.angle_gamma   90.00
#
_symmetry.space_group_name_H-M   'P 1'
#
loop_
_entity.id
_entity.type
_entity.pdbx_description
1 polymer ?
#
loop_
_entity_poly.entity_id
_entity_poly.type
_entity_poly.pdbx_seq_one_letter_code
_entity_poly.pdbx_strand_id
1 'polypeptide(L)'
;MTGTVIHLRVPAALKARWVREIPQRVEAHMKKIVPISIPEGVSFADLHLARDPGTGDVSFDTAVIELIERESGLPHGFFMGQDEDALGELISTWYNRHIAAGGARDPVADDLIAEVGAEDAAGQPYSHTPGRA
;
A
#
# COMPACT_ATOMS: atom_id res chain seq x y z
N MET A 1 -38.22 -16.08 2.33
CA MET A 1 -37.28 -15.73 1.24
C MET A 1 -36.62 -17.02 0.77
N THR A 2 -37.03 -17.55 -0.38
CA THR A 2 -36.47 -18.79 -0.94
C THR A 2 -35.27 -18.44 -1.81
N GLY A 3 -34.07 -18.87 -1.42
CA GLY A 3 -32.87 -18.72 -2.24
C GLY A 3 -32.97 -19.60 -3.47
N THR A 4 -32.97 -19.00 -4.65
CA THR A 4 -32.96 -19.72 -5.93
C THR A 4 -31.55 -20.27 -6.18
N VAL A 5 -31.39 -21.59 -6.10
CA VAL A 5 -30.16 -22.26 -6.54
C VAL A 5 -30.18 -22.39 -8.06
N ILE A 6 -29.24 -21.74 -8.73
CA ILE A 6 -29.07 -21.88 -10.18
C ILE A 6 -28.15 -23.08 -10.45
N HIS A 7 -28.69 -24.13 -11.06
CA HIS A 7 -27.90 -25.28 -11.52
C HIS A 7 -27.29 -24.98 -12.89
N LEU A 8 -26.02 -24.56 -12.90
CA LEU A 8 -25.28 -24.36 -14.14
C LEU A 8 -24.63 -25.68 -14.59
N ARG A 9 -24.94 -26.15 -15.80
CA ARG A 9 -24.26 -27.31 -16.41
C ARG A 9 -22.95 -26.85 -17.05
N VAL A 10 -21.84 -27.04 -16.35
CA VAL A 10 -20.50 -26.67 -16.83
C VAL A 10 -19.86 -27.86 -17.56
N PRO A 11 -19.40 -27.72 -18.82
CA PRO A 11 -18.64 -28.75 -19.51
C PRO A 11 -17.38 -29.15 -18.72
N ALA A 12 -17.02 -30.44 -18.73
CA ALA A 12 -15.90 -30.96 -17.95
C ALA A 12 -14.56 -30.24 -18.23
N ALA A 13 -14.31 -29.88 -19.50
CA ALA A 13 -13.13 -29.13 -19.90
C ALA A 13 -13.09 -27.71 -19.31
N LEU A 14 -14.26 -27.04 -19.26
CA LEU A 14 -14.38 -25.70 -18.69
C LEU A 14 -14.23 -25.74 -17.16
N LYS A 15 -14.79 -26.77 -16.51
CA LYS A 15 -14.59 -27.03 -15.07
C LYS A 15 -13.12 -27.29 -14.76
N ALA A 16 -12.42 -28.10 -15.55
CA ALA A 16 -10.99 -28.38 -15.36
C ALA A 16 -10.13 -27.11 -15.49
N ARG A 17 -10.46 -26.24 -16.45
CA ARG A 17 -9.81 -24.93 -16.59
C ARG A 17 -10.04 -24.05 -15.37
N TRP A 18 -11.28 -23.91 -14.92
CA TRP A 18 -11.61 -23.09 -13.74
C TRP A 18 -10.92 -23.58 -12.47
N VAL A 19 -10.91 -24.90 -12.25
CA VAL A 19 -10.22 -25.51 -11.08
C VAL A 19 -8.73 -25.21 -11.07
N ARG A 20 -8.10 -25.03 -12.25
CA ARG A 20 -6.68 -24.70 -12.35
C ARG A 20 -6.40 -23.19 -12.27
N GLU A 21 -7.20 -22.38 -12.94
CA GLU A 21 -6.94 -20.95 -13.12
C GLU A 21 -7.46 -20.09 -11.97
N ILE A 22 -8.56 -20.49 -11.31
CA ILE A 22 -9.14 -19.70 -10.21
C ILE A 22 -8.15 -19.59 -9.04
N PRO A 23 -7.53 -20.67 -8.54
CA PRO A 23 -6.56 -20.55 -7.44
C PRO A 23 -5.38 -19.66 -7.81
N GLN A 24 -4.83 -19.78 -9.02
CA GLN A 24 -3.68 -18.96 -9.45
C GLN A 24 -4.04 -17.49 -9.61
N ARG A 25 -5.25 -17.19 -10.10
CA ARG A 25 -5.78 -15.83 -10.19
C ARG A 25 -6.09 -15.26 -8.82
N VAL A 26 -6.64 -16.07 -7.91
CA VAL A 26 -6.89 -15.69 -6.52
C VAL A 26 -5.56 -15.48 -5.79
N GLU A 27 -4.56 -16.34 -5.97
CA GLU A 27 -3.22 -16.22 -5.38
C GLU A 27 -2.46 -15.01 -5.93
N ALA A 28 -2.60 -14.70 -7.22
CA ALA A 28 -2.07 -13.47 -7.82
C ALA A 28 -2.79 -12.22 -7.29
N HIS A 29 -4.05 -12.34 -6.86
CA HIS A 29 -4.85 -11.24 -6.33
C HIS A 29 -4.82 -11.15 -4.80
N MET A 30 -4.42 -12.21 -4.10
CA MET A 30 -4.17 -12.20 -2.68
C MET A 30 -2.86 -11.43 -2.47
N LYS A 31 -2.99 -10.15 -2.10
CA LYS A 31 -1.90 -9.34 -1.52
C LYS A 31 -1.30 -10.19 -0.39
N LYS A 32 -0.18 -10.88 -0.65
CA LYS A 32 0.52 -11.62 0.40
C LYS A 32 0.93 -10.58 1.42
N ILE A 33 0.47 -10.72 2.66
CA ILE A 33 0.90 -9.87 3.75
C ILE A 33 2.38 -10.19 3.98
N VAL A 34 3.23 -9.27 3.52
CA VAL A 34 4.67 -9.35 3.72
C VAL A 34 4.97 -8.72 5.08
N PRO A 35 5.55 -9.46 6.04
CA PRO A 35 5.89 -8.89 7.33
C PRO A 35 7.02 -7.87 7.16
N ILE A 36 6.78 -6.63 7.61
CA ILE A 36 7.75 -5.53 7.58
C ILE A 36 8.36 -5.35 8.97
N SER A 37 9.69 -5.23 9.02
CA SER A 37 10.47 -4.95 10.21
C SER A 37 11.18 -3.60 10.06
N ILE A 38 10.95 -2.69 11.01
CA ILE A 38 11.66 -1.41 11.07
C ILE A 38 12.99 -1.64 11.79
N PRO A 39 14.15 -1.26 11.19
CA PRO A 39 15.45 -1.44 11.83
C PRO A 39 15.55 -0.73 13.17
N GLU A 40 16.26 -1.33 14.13
CA GLU A 40 16.54 -0.68 15.41
C GLU A 40 17.37 0.60 15.21
N GLY A 41 17.01 1.65 15.92
CA GLY A 41 17.68 2.95 15.85
C GLY A 41 17.28 3.81 14.65
N VAL A 42 16.46 3.31 13.73
CA VAL A 42 15.86 4.10 12.65
C VAL A 42 14.54 4.69 13.13
N SER A 43 14.44 6.01 13.09
CA SER A 43 13.25 6.78 13.42
C SER A 43 12.48 7.16 12.16
N PHE A 44 11.20 7.55 12.32
CA PHE A 44 10.42 8.01 11.17
C PHE A 44 11.00 9.30 10.55
N ALA A 45 11.60 10.17 11.37
CA ALA A 45 12.18 11.42 10.90
C ALA A 45 13.38 11.22 9.94
N ASP A 46 14.05 10.07 10.03
CA ASP A 46 15.15 9.72 9.13
C ASP A 46 14.66 9.49 7.68
N LEU A 47 13.37 9.22 7.48
CA LEU A 47 12.76 9.13 6.16
C LEU A 47 12.85 10.48 5.40
N HIS A 48 13.02 11.60 6.11
CA HIS A 48 13.10 12.94 5.54
C HIS A 48 11.93 13.23 4.58
N LEU A 49 10.72 12.89 5.03
CA LEU A 49 9.51 13.05 4.24
C LEU A 49 9.28 14.53 3.95
N ALA A 50 9.12 14.86 2.67
CA ALA A 50 8.90 16.21 2.22
C ALA A 50 7.85 16.21 1.10
N ARG A 51 7.09 17.31 1.01
CA ARG A 51 6.11 17.53 -0.04
C ARG A 51 6.39 18.83 -0.75
N ASP A 52 6.41 18.79 -2.07
CA ASP A 52 6.52 19.99 -2.89
C ASP A 52 5.19 20.76 -2.82
N PRO A 53 5.19 22.03 -2.39
CA PRO A 53 3.96 22.81 -2.23
C PRO A 53 3.34 23.30 -3.55
N GLY A 54 4.09 23.24 -4.66
CA GLY A 54 3.64 23.66 -5.99
C GLY A 54 3.06 22.52 -6.83
N THR A 55 3.64 21.32 -6.74
CA THR A 55 3.19 20.14 -7.50
C THR A 55 2.39 19.16 -6.65
N GLY A 56 2.62 19.16 -5.33
CA GLY A 56 2.07 18.17 -4.40
C GLY A 56 2.90 16.88 -4.32
N ASP A 57 4.00 16.78 -5.08
CA ASP A 57 4.85 15.58 -5.15
C ASP A 57 5.47 15.28 -3.78
N VAL A 58 5.51 14.00 -3.42
CA VAL A 58 6.10 13.52 -2.18
C VAL A 58 7.50 12.99 -2.46
N SER A 59 8.45 13.37 -1.63
CA SER A 59 9.85 12.94 -1.67
C SER A 59 10.29 12.42 -0.30
N PHE A 60 11.23 11.49 -0.30
CA PHE A 60 11.74 10.82 0.89
C PHE A 60 13.11 10.19 0.60
N ASP A 61 13.84 9.84 1.66
CA ASP A 61 15.13 9.15 1.55
C ASP A 61 14.94 7.67 1.21
N THR A 62 15.32 7.30 -0.01
CA THR A 62 15.21 5.92 -0.49
C THR A 62 16.14 4.97 0.24
N ALA A 63 17.25 5.45 0.81
CA ALA A 63 18.17 4.61 1.57
C ALA A 63 17.49 4.04 2.82
N VAL A 64 16.56 4.79 3.45
CA VAL A 64 15.79 4.30 4.60
C VAL A 64 14.84 3.17 4.20
N ILE A 65 14.21 3.27 3.03
CA ILE A 65 13.37 2.19 2.49
C ILE A 65 14.22 0.94 2.22
N GLU A 66 15.40 1.09 1.62
CA GLU A 66 16.32 -0.02 1.38
C GLU A 66 16.80 -0.68 2.68
N LEU A 67 16.99 0.10 3.76
CA LEU A 67 17.30 -0.44 5.09
C LEU A 67 16.15 -1.29 5.64
N ILE A 68 14.91 -0.82 5.51
CA ILE A 68 13.71 -1.56 5.91
C ILE A 68 13.55 -2.83 5.09
N GLU A 69 13.78 -2.78 3.77
CA GLU A 69 13.76 -3.96 2.90
C GLU A 69 14.74 -5.01 3.40
N ARG A 70 15.98 -4.61 3.67
CA ARG A 70 17.02 -5.51 4.17
C ARG A 70 16.65 -6.16 5.51
N GLU A 71 16.17 -5.36 6.47
CA GLU A 71 15.75 -5.86 7.78
C GLU A 71 14.54 -6.80 7.68
N SER A 72 13.64 -6.52 6.73
CA SER A 72 12.45 -7.33 6.47
C SER A 72 12.75 -8.58 5.63
N GLY A 73 13.99 -8.79 5.19
CA GLY A 73 14.39 -9.91 4.34
C GLY A 73 13.85 -9.82 2.91
N LEU A 74 13.58 -8.61 2.42
CA LEU A 74 13.03 -8.33 1.10
C LEU A 74 14.14 -8.10 0.07
N PRO A 75 13.88 -8.41 -1.21
CA PRO A 75 14.78 -8.04 -2.30
C PRO A 75 14.99 -6.52 -2.34
N HIS A 76 16.19 -6.09 -2.71
CA HIS A 76 16.45 -4.67 -2.95
C HIS A 76 15.54 -4.11 -4.06
N GLY A 77 14.96 -2.94 -3.81
CA GLY A 77 14.02 -2.28 -4.72
C GLY A 77 12.66 -2.97 -4.76
N PHE A 78 12.34 -3.80 -3.77
CA PHE A 78 11.03 -4.45 -3.65
C PHE A 78 9.91 -3.41 -3.72
N PHE A 79 9.95 -2.38 -2.87
CA PHE A 79 8.90 -1.36 -2.81
C PHE A 79 8.89 -0.46 -4.04
N MET A 80 10.07 -0.10 -4.56
CA MET A 80 10.21 0.73 -5.77
C MET A 80 9.71 0.02 -7.04
N GLY A 81 9.65 -1.31 -7.01
CA GLY A 81 9.07 -2.11 -8.09
C GLY A 81 7.58 -2.40 -7.93
N GLN A 82 6.94 -1.95 -6.85
CA GLN A 82 5.48 -2.06 -6.65
C GLN A 82 4.76 -0.81 -7.17
N ASP A 83 3.43 -0.80 -7.06
CA ASP A 83 2.63 0.41 -7.20
C ASP A 83 2.87 1.39 -6.04
N GLU A 84 2.48 2.65 -6.26
CA GLU A 84 2.64 3.74 -5.29
C GLU A 84 1.89 3.45 -3.98
N ASP A 85 0.79 2.71 -4.04
CA ASP A 85 0.00 2.30 -2.88
C ASP A 85 0.82 1.49 -1.88
N ALA A 86 1.75 0.64 -2.34
CA ALA A 86 2.61 -0.14 -1.45
C ALA A 86 3.53 0.75 -0.59
N LEU A 87 4.09 1.81 -1.18
CA LEU A 87 4.90 2.79 -0.45
C LEU A 87 4.03 3.64 0.48
N GLY A 88 2.85 4.08 0.02
CA GLY A 88 1.90 4.81 0.84
C GLY A 88 1.45 4.00 2.06
N GLU A 89 1.15 2.72 1.89
CA GLU A 89 0.78 1.79 2.96
C GLU A 89 1.92 1.59 3.96
N LEU A 90 3.16 1.44 3.49
CA LEU A 90 4.34 1.35 4.34
C LEU A 90 4.51 2.62 5.20
N ILE A 91 4.53 3.79 4.57
CA ILE A 91 4.80 5.07 5.24
C ILE A 91 3.71 5.37 6.27
N SER A 92 2.43 5.23 5.89
CA SER A 92 1.30 5.48 6.79
C SER A 92 1.26 4.50 7.96
N THR A 93 1.50 3.21 7.73
CA THR A 93 1.52 2.20 8.79
C THR A 93 2.66 2.45 9.76
N TRP A 94 3.86 2.76 9.25
CA TRP A 94 5.01 3.06 10.08
C TRP A 94 4.78 4.34 10.91
N TYR A 95 4.27 5.41 10.29
CA TYR A 95 3.96 6.66 10.98
C TYR A 95 2.94 6.46 12.11
N ASN A 96 1.84 5.76 11.85
CA ASN A 96 0.83 5.48 12.87
C ASN A 96 1.42 4.72 14.07
N ARG A 97 2.31 3.75 13.82
CA ARG A 97 3.02 3.03 14.88
C ARG A 97 3.99 3.95 15.63
N HIS A 98 4.69 4.84 14.92
CA HIS A 98 5.59 5.82 15.51
C HIS A 98 4.86 6.74 16.49
N ILE A 99 3.71 7.30 16.07
CA ILE A 99 2.86 8.14 16.93
C ILE A 99 2.29 7.36 18.12
N ALA A 100 1.82 6.13 17.91
CA ALA A 100 1.32 5.29 19.00
C ALA A 100 2.40 4.97 20.05
N ALA A 101 3.68 4.99 19.66
CA ALA A 101 4.83 4.83 20.55
C ALA A 101 5.28 6.14 21.22
N GLY A 102 4.57 7.26 21.02
CA GLY A 102 4.94 8.58 21.55
C GLY A 102 5.97 9.33 20.70
N GLY A 103 6.13 8.93 19.44
CA GLY A 103 6.97 9.60 18.46
C GLY A 103 6.54 11.03 18.15
N ALA A 104 7.44 11.79 17.54
CA ALA A 104 7.17 13.16 17.11
C ALA A 104 6.23 13.16 15.90
N ARG A 105 5.39 14.20 15.80
CA ARG A 105 4.53 14.39 14.63
C ARG A 105 5.36 14.84 13.43
N ASP A 106 5.01 14.29 12.27
CA ASP A 106 5.52 14.74 10.98
C ASP A 106 4.38 15.44 10.23
N PRO A 107 4.52 16.74 9.91
CA PRO A 107 3.42 17.52 9.31
C PRO A 107 3.04 17.01 7.93
N VAL A 108 3.99 16.47 7.15
CA VAL A 108 3.70 15.94 5.81
C VAL A 108 2.91 14.64 5.93
N ALA A 109 3.32 13.74 6.83
CA ALA A 109 2.59 12.50 7.06
C ALA A 109 1.17 12.76 7.61
N ASP A 110 1.03 13.74 8.52
CA ASP A 110 -0.27 14.17 9.04
C ASP A 110 -1.19 14.68 7.91
N ASP A 111 -0.68 15.54 7.03
CA ASP A 111 -1.44 16.10 5.91
C ASP A 111 -1.87 15.00 4.93
N LEU A 112 -0.97 14.09 4.54
CA LEU A 112 -1.27 12.98 3.62
C LEU A 112 -2.36 12.04 4.18
N ILE A 113 -2.29 11.71 5.47
CA ILE A 113 -3.31 10.86 6.11
C ILE A 113 -4.66 11.58 6.20
N ALA A 114 -4.66 12.89 6.48
CA ALA A 114 -5.89 13.67 6.50
C ALA A 114 -6.56 13.75 5.13
N GLU A 115 -5.78 13.88 4.05
CA GLU A 115 -6.27 13.88 2.66
C GLU A 115 -6.95 12.56 2.31
N VAL A 116 -6.29 11.42 2.54
CA VAL A 116 -6.87 10.09 2.29
C VAL A 116 -8.16 9.89 3.09
N GLY A 117 -8.18 10.29 4.37
CA GLY A 117 -9.38 10.21 5.19
C GLY A 117 -10.54 11.08 4.69
N ALA A 118 -10.24 12.22 4.08
CA ALA A 118 -11.26 13.09 3.47
C ALA A 118 -11.80 12.51 2.14
N GLU A 119 -10.94 11.91 1.32
CA GLU A 119 -11.32 11.22 0.08
C GLU A 119 -12.24 10.02 0.34
N ASP A 120 -11.89 9.18 1.33
CA ASP A 120 -12.70 8.05 1.78
C ASP A 120 -14.08 8.49 2.29
N ALA A 121 -14.11 9.56 3.11
CA ALA A 121 -15.36 10.13 3.63
C ALA A 121 -16.24 10.76 2.55
N ALA A 122 -15.63 11.27 1.47
CA ALA A 122 -16.34 11.83 0.32
C ALA A 122 -16.82 10.76 -0.68
N GLY A 123 -16.38 9.50 -0.53
CA GLY A 123 -16.76 8.39 -1.42
C GLY A 123 -16.21 8.54 -2.84
N GLN A 124 -15.11 9.27 -3.03
CA GLN A 124 -14.51 9.53 -4.34
C GLN A 124 -13.10 8.94 -4.40
N PRO A 125 -12.86 7.84 -5.14
CA PRO A 125 -11.52 7.25 -5.31
C PRO A 125 -10.70 7.96 -6.41
N TYR A 126 -10.93 9.26 -6.66
CA TYR A 126 -10.28 9.93 -7.79
C TYR A 126 -8.91 10.49 -7.40
N SER A 127 -7.88 9.73 -7.75
CA SER A 127 -6.52 10.24 -7.96
C SER A 127 -6.58 11.44 -8.90
N HIS A 128 -6.26 12.63 -8.39
CA HIS A 128 -5.98 13.78 -9.24
C HIS A 128 -4.70 13.50 -10.01
N THR A 129 -4.80 13.33 -11.33
CA THR A 129 -3.62 13.33 -12.19
C THR A 129 -2.98 14.72 -12.12
N PRO A 130 -1.68 14.86 -11.76
CA PRO A 130 -1.04 16.16 -11.77
C PRO A 130 -0.92 16.72 -13.19
N GLY A 131 -1.20 18.02 -13.33
CA GLY A 131 -0.77 18.82 -14.48
C GLY A 131 -1.84 19.09 -15.54
N ARG A 132 -2.41 20.30 -15.48
CA ARG A 132 -2.59 21.23 -16.62
C ARG A 132 -3.19 22.54 -16.10
N ALA A 133 -2.32 23.47 -15.75
CA ALA A 133 -2.58 24.90 -15.85
C ALA A 133 -1.80 25.43 -17.07
#